data_AF-A0A940AN79-F1
#
_entry.id   AF-A0A940AN79-F1
#
_cell.length_a   1.000
_cell.length_b   1.000
_cell.length_c   1.000
_cell.angle_alpha   90.00
_cell.angle_beta   90.00
_cell.angle_gamma   90.00
#
_symmetry.space_group_name_H-M   'P 1'
#
loop_
_entity.id
_entity.type
_entity.pdbx_description
1 polymer ?
#
loop_
_entity_poly.entity_id
_entity_poly.type
_entity_poly.pdbx_seq_one_letter_code
_entity_poly.pdbx_strand_id
1 'polypeptide(L)'
;MESYGELLRNAREEKNLNIDKISREISIESRYLTGLEDEDNGVFPGEAYMLGFLRNYSNYLELDTDYILKLYNNKKIQESPVPEGLIIKRRPIKRILAIVIPSVLVIAAATVTIILLLLKKNVSEDDSVVLSNSTKVRQYELDNSKFSQRVYKGDQIIVPTTNGQIVLTVRDTLSSFGLDTPSGVFYTDLAEETEIDINGDTSPDLIVYVSDISSTDEARGAEVSMLLRHGIAVENQSVNVDEIPFESEIQSKHPQKVIVEDNRAYPFTINASFRGSCLFRDKVDNDNSVESYFAKGEVFTANPHNGIRLWISNSNAVKFTIVADSRTFDLDIGPAGQVLVEDIKWIKDSDGRYKLVVIELD
;
A
#
# COMPACT_ATOMS: atom_id res chain seq x y z
N MET A 1 -7.98 -35.72 34.03
CA MET A 1 -8.42 -35.42 32.65
C MET A 1 -8.31 -36.72 31.90
N GLU A 2 -9.26 -37.01 31.02
CA GLU A 2 -9.27 -38.29 30.28
C GLU A 2 -8.10 -38.31 29.29
N SER A 3 -7.27 -39.36 29.35
CA SER A 3 -6.11 -39.57 28.46
C SER A 3 -6.59 -40.23 27.18
N TYR A 4 -6.18 -39.69 26.03
CA TYR A 4 -6.53 -40.31 24.75
C TYR A 4 -5.73 -41.60 24.52
N GLY A 5 -4.51 -41.68 25.03
CA GLY A 5 -3.67 -42.88 24.97
C GLY A 5 -4.28 -44.05 25.73
N GLU A 6 -4.78 -43.81 26.95
CA GLU A 6 -5.50 -44.82 27.74
C GLU A 6 -6.78 -45.29 27.04
N LEU A 7 -7.55 -44.39 26.42
CA LEU A 7 -8.75 -44.75 25.67
C LEU A 7 -8.44 -45.67 24.47
N LEU A 8 -7.39 -45.35 23.71
CA LEU A 8 -6.94 -46.19 22.59
C LEU A 8 -6.51 -47.58 23.08
N ARG A 9 -5.73 -47.64 24.16
CA ARG A 9 -5.29 -48.90 24.77
C ARG A 9 -6.47 -49.74 25.23
N ASN A 10 -7.40 -49.15 25.98
CA ASN A 10 -8.58 -49.84 26.49
C ASN A 10 -9.44 -50.38 25.35
N ALA A 11 -9.71 -49.58 24.31
CA ALA A 11 -10.48 -50.02 23.15
C ALA A 11 -9.79 -51.18 22.39
N ARG A 12 -8.46 -51.15 22.29
CA ARG A 12 -7.68 -52.26 21.71
C ARG A 12 -7.82 -53.53 22.55
N GLU A 13 -7.68 -53.41 23.86
CA GLU A 13 -7.70 -54.54 24.80
C GLU A 13 -9.09 -55.16 24.95
N GLU A 14 -10.15 -54.35 24.97
CA GLU A 14 -11.54 -54.83 24.96
C GLU A 14 -11.86 -55.67 23.72
N LYS A 15 -11.31 -55.27 22.57
CA LYS A 15 -11.43 -56.00 21.30
C LYS A 15 -10.43 -57.16 21.17
N ASN A 16 -9.59 -57.41 22.18
CA ASN A 16 -8.53 -58.43 22.18
C ASN A 16 -7.61 -58.36 20.94
N LEU A 17 -7.29 -57.14 20.49
CA LEU A 17 -6.48 -56.92 19.30
C LEU A 17 -4.99 -56.81 19.64
N ASN A 18 -4.15 -57.49 18.86
CA ASN A 18 -2.70 -57.41 19.00
C ASN A 18 -2.15 -56.23 18.18
N ILE A 19 -1.31 -55.40 18.80
CA ILE A 19 -0.73 -54.19 18.19
C ILE A 19 0.04 -54.48 16.89
N ASP A 20 0.74 -55.62 16.81
CA ASP A 20 1.48 -56.02 15.61
C ASP A 20 0.57 -56.42 14.45
N LYS A 21 -0.63 -56.94 14.77
CA LYS A 21 -1.64 -57.24 13.77
C LYS A 21 -2.21 -55.95 13.21
N ILE A 22 -2.60 -55.01 14.08
CA ILE A 22 -3.13 -53.70 13.67
C ILE A 22 -2.10 -52.98 12.81
N SER A 23 -0.84 -52.96 13.25
CA SER A 23 0.28 -52.33 12.53
C SER A 23 0.37 -52.76 11.07
N ARG A 24 0.17 -54.05 10.78
CA ARG A 24 0.17 -54.59 9.41
C ARG A 24 -1.08 -54.20 8.62
N GLU A 25 -2.24 -54.14 9.27
CA GLU A 25 -3.50 -53.84 8.59
C GLU A 25 -3.63 -52.36 8.21
N ILE A 26 -3.23 -51.44 9.09
CA ILE A 26 -3.30 -50.00 8.82
C ILE A 26 -1.98 -49.42 8.27
N SER A 27 -0.98 -50.27 8.01
CA SER A 27 0.34 -49.87 7.48
C SER A 27 1.06 -48.78 8.29
N ILE A 28 0.97 -48.87 9.62
CA ILE A 28 1.65 -47.97 10.57
C ILE A 28 2.53 -48.83 11.48
N GLU A 29 3.82 -48.52 11.60
CA GLU A 29 4.74 -49.32 12.44
C GLU A 29 4.29 -49.41 13.91
N SER A 30 4.44 -50.57 14.55
CA SER A 30 4.02 -50.81 15.95
C SER A 30 4.58 -49.78 16.94
N ARG A 31 5.78 -49.24 16.69
CA ARG A 31 6.39 -48.19 17.54
C ARG A 31 5.54 -46.92 17.61
N TYR A 32 4.88 -46.56 16.51
CA TYR A 32 4.05 -45.36 16.45
C TYR A 32 2.70 -45.60 17.13
N LEU A 33 2.11 -46.79 16.98
CA LEU A 33 0.87 -47.14 17.69
C LEU A 33 1.08 -47.18 19.20
N THR A 34 2.22 -47.75 19.62
CA THR A 34 2.63 -47.74 21.04
C THR A 34 2.84 -46.31 21.53
N GLY A 35 3.52 -45.47 20.74
CA GLY A 35 3.70 -44.05 21.04
C GLY A 35 2.39 -43.27 21.13
N LEU A 36 1.34 -43.65 20.39
CA LEU A 36 0.00 -43.05 20.56
C LEU A 36 -0.66 -43.47 21.87
N GLU A 37 -0.53 -44.74 22.28
CA GLU A 37 -1.07 -45.23 23.56
C GLU A 37 -0.33 -44.67 24.78
N ASP A 38 0.99 -44.50 24.69
CA ASP A 38 1.83 -43.91 25.74
C ASP A 38 1.83 -42.37 25.70
N GLU A 39 1.13 -41.78 24.71
CA GLU A 39 1.11 -40.35 24.42
C GLU A 39 2.50 -39.70 24.31
N ASP A 40 3.48 -40.46 23.78
CA ASP A 40 4.86 -40.02 23.56
C ASP A 40 5.02 -39.37 22.18
N ASN A 41 4.89 -38.04 22.17
CA ASN A 41 5.05 -37.21 20.97
C ASN A 41 6.46 -37.29 20.36
N GLY A 42 7.49 -37.72 21.12
CA GLY A 42 8.90 -37.74 20.68
C GLY A 42 9.23 -38.84 19.69
N VAL A 43 8.39 -39.87 19.59
CA VAL A 43 8.61 -41.00 18.66
C VAL A 43 8.25 -40.63 17.22
N PHE A 44 7.43 -39.60 17.01
CA PHE A 44 6.90 -39.25 15.70
C PHE A 44 7.84 -38.28 14.94
N PRO A 45 8.04 -38.46 13.62
CA PRO A 45 8.86 -37.54 12.81
C PRO A 45 8.32 -36.10 12.75
N GLY A 46 7.03 -35.93 13.03
CA GLY A 46 6.37 -34.64 13.09
C GLY A 46 4.90 -34.77 13.49
N GLU A 47 4.34 -33.67 14.00
CA GLU A 47 2.97 -33.62 14.53
C GLU A 47 1.90 -34.02 13.49
N ALA A 48 2.10 -33.63 12.22
CA ALA A 48 1.18 -33.98 11.14
C ALA A 48 1.07 -35.50 10.93
N TYR A 49 2.18 -36.23 11.04
CA TYR A 49 2.19 -37.69 10.95
C TYR A 49 1.47 -38.32 12.14
N MET A 50 1.74 -37.82 13.34
CA MET A 50 1.07 -38.28 14.56
C MET A 50 -0.45 -38.09 14.47
N LEU A 51 -0.93 -36.92 14.05
CA LEU A 51 -2.37 -36.65 13.86
C LEU A 51 -2.98 -37.57 12.80
N GLY A 52 -2.27 -37.85 11.72
CA GLY A 52 -2.70 -38.82 10.70
C GLY A 52 -2.82 -40.24 11.25
N PHE A 53 -1.81 -40.69 12.00
CA PHE A 53 -1.81 -42.02 12.63
C PHE A 53 -2.87 -42.13 13.71
N LEU A 54 -3.08 -41.08 14.51
CA LEU A 54 -4.11 -41.01 15.52
C LEU A 54 -5.50 -41.17 14.89
N ARG A 55 -5.80 -40.45 13.79
CA ARG A 55 -7.04 -40.64 13.03
C ARG A 55 -7.23 -42.06 12.52
N ASN A 56 -6.21 -42.61 11.86
CA ASN A 56 -6.30 -43.96 11.29
C ASN A 56 -6.52 -45.01 12.38
N TYR A 57 -5.85 -44.86 13.52
CA TYR A 57 -5.94 -45.80 14.61
C TYR A 57 -7.27 -45.69 15.38
N SER A 58 -7.75 -44.47 15.64
CA SER A 58 -9.08 -44.24 16.22
C SER A 58 -10.20 -44.80 15.34
N ASN A 59 -10.13 -44.57 14.02
CA ASN A 59 -11.09 -45.12 13.07
C ASN A 59 -11.07 -46.66 13.06
N TYR A 60 -9.88 -47.27 13.08
CA TYR A 60 -9.75 -48.72 13.13
C TYR A 60 -10.32 -49.33 14.41
N LEU A 61 -10.17 -48.64 15.55
CA LEU A 61 -10.75 -49.03 16.83
C LEU A 61 -12.24 -48.66 16.96
N GLU A 62 -12.85 -48.06 15.93
CA GLU A 62 -14.24 -47.59 15.91
C GLU A 62 -14.56 -46.59 17.06
N LEU A 63 -13.58 -45.78 17.41
CA LEU A 63 -13.74 -44.67 18.36
C LEU A 63 -14.17 -43.40 17.63
N ASP A 64 -14.76 -42.45 18.38
CA ASP A 64 -15.03 -41.11 17.86
C ASP A 64 -13.70 -40.37 17.65
N THR A 65 -13.24 -40.34 16.40
CA THR A 65 -12.00 -39.71 15.99
C THR A 65 -11.95 -38.22 16.32
N ASP A 66 -13.07 -37.49 16.19
CA ASP A 66 -13.10 -36.06 16.49
C ASP A 66 -12.95 -35.82 18.00
N TYR A 67 -13.55 -36.69 18.82
CA TYR A 67 -13.37 -36.66 20.26
C TYR A 67 -11.91 -36.93 20.67
N ILE A 68 -11.27 -37.96 20.08
CA ILE A 68 -9.88 -38.30 20.37
C ILE A 68 -8.92 -37.16 19.98
N LEU A 69 -9.12 -36.53 18.81
CA LEU A 69 -8.34 -35.37 18.38
C LEU A 69 -8.53 -34.16 19.29
N LYS A 70 -9.74 -33.97 19.83
CA LYS A 70 -10.02 -32.90 20.79
C LYS A 70 -9.27 -33.13 22.10
N LEU A 71 -9.19 -34.36 22.59
CA LEU A 71 -8.39 -34.70 23.77
C LEU A 71 -6.90 -34.41 23.55
N TYR A 72 -6.36 -34.76 22.39
CA TYR A 72 -4.99 -34.41 22.00
C TYR A 72 -4.75 -32.89 22.02
N ASN A 73 -5.63 -32.11 21.37
CA ASN A 73 -5.50 -30.65 21.33
C ASN A 73 -5.58 -30.02 22.73
N ASN A 74 -6.46 -30.52 23.60
CA ASN A 74 -6.58 -30.02 24.97
C ASN A 74 -5.31 -30.31 25.78
N LYS A 75 -4.66 -31.46 25.58
CA LYS A 75 -3.36 -31.78 26.18
C LYS A 75 -2.28 -30.79 25.70
N LYS A 76 -2.19 -30.55 24.39
CA LYS A 76 -1.22 -29.61 23.79
C LYS A 76 -1.35 -28.17 24.32
N ILE A 77 -2.58 -27.70 24.54
CA ILE A 77 -2.82 -26.36 25.10
C ILE A 77 -2.30 -26.25 26.54
N GLN A 78 -2.38 -27.33 27.33
CA GLN A 78 -1.90 -27.36 28.70
C GLN A 78 -0.38 -27.52 28.81
N GLU A 79 0.25 -28.21 27.85
CA GLU A 79 1.70 -28.44 27.80
C GLU A 79 2.47 -27.35 27.04
N SER A 80 1.77 -26.39 26.40
CA SER A 80 2.43 -25.28 25.73
C SER A 80 3.14 -24.41 26.76
N PRO A 81 4.49 -24.32 26.75
CA PRO A 81 5.19 -23.42 27.65
C PRO A 81 4.75 -21.99 27.35
N VAL A 82 4.39 -21.26 28.41
CA VAL A 82 4.12 -19.83 28.31
C VAL A 82 5.33 -19.19 27.60
N PRO A 83 5.14 -18.42 26.51
CA PRO A 83 6.23 -17.76 25.82
C PRO A 83 7.09 -17.01 26.85
N GLU A 84 8.40 -17.26 26.86
CA GLU A 84 9.33 -16.71 27.86
C GLU A 84 9.29 -15.16 27.95
N GLY A 85 8.68 -14.49 26.97
CA GLY A 85 8.42 -13.04 26.96
C GLY A 85 7.28 -12.53 27.85
N LEU A 86 6.45 -13.39 28.45
CA LEU A 86 5.32 -12.97 29.31
C LEU A 86 5.59 -13.11 30.82
N ILE A 87 6.75 -13.61 31.23
CA ILE A 87 7.13 -13.64 32.65
C ILE A 87 7.65 -12.26 33.05
N ILE A 88 6.73 -11.37 33.44
CA ILE A 88 7.08 -10.13 34.13
C ILE A 88 7.70 -10.52 35.47
N LYS A 89 9.04 -10.51 35.55
CA LYS A 89 9.79 -10.71 36.79
C LYS A 89 9.46 -9.56 37.73
N ARG A 90 8.45 -9.74 38.58
CA ARG A 90 7.96 -8.73 39.53
C ARG A 90 9.10 -8.36 40.48
N ARG A 91 9.78 -7.25 40.20
CA ARG A 91 10.86 -6.73 41.06
C ARG A 91 10.27 -6.47 42.46
N PRO A 92 10.99 -6.77 43.55
CA PRO A 92 10.44 -6.61 44.90
C PRO A 92 10.10 -5.14 45.16
N ILE A 93 8.82 -4.86 45.38
CA ILE A 93 8.23 -3.52 45.55
C ILE A 93 8.96 -2.70 46.63
N LYS A 94 9.60 -3.36 47.61
CA LYS A 94 10.39 -2.71 48.66
C LYS A 94 11.58 -1.89 48.12
N ARG A 95 12.25 -2.32 47.04
CA ARG A 95 13.33 -1.54 46.40
C ARG A 95 12.79 -0.36 45.60
N ILE A 96 11.58 -0.47 45.05
CA ILE A 96 10.91 0.63 44.33
C ILE A 96 10.47 1.70 45.35
N LEU A 97 9.83 1.32 46.46
CA LEU A 97 9.45 2.25 47.53
C LEU A 97 10.66 3.00 48.12
N ALA A 98 11.80 2.32 48.31
CA ALA A 98 13.01 2.94 48.84
C ALA A 98 13.62 4.01 47.91
N ILE A 99 13.33 3.97 46.60
CA ILE A 99 13.78 4.97 45.62
C ILE A 99 12.70 6.04 45.41
N VAL A 100 11.43 5.63 45.34
CA VAL A 100 10.29 6.51 45.03
C VAL A 100 10.00 7.48 46.17
N ILE A 101 10.06 7.04 47.43
CA ILE A 101 9.78 7.91 48.58
C ILE A 101 10.76 9.09 48.66
N PRO A 102 12.09 8.91 48.60
CA PRO A 102 13.00 10.06 48.61
C PRO A 102 12.89 10.91 47.34
N SER A 103 12.65 10.32 46.16
CA SER A 103 12.46 11.13 44.93
C SER A 103 11.19 11.99 44.97
N VAL A 104 10.09 11.47 45.53
CA VAL A 104 8.85 12.25 45.71
C VAL A 104 9.05 13.36 46.73
N LEU A 105 9.82 13.13 47.80
CA LEU A 105 10.17 14.17 48.78
C LEU A 105 11.03 15.28 48.16
N VAL A 106 11.99 14.93 47.30
CA VAL A 106 12.82 15.91 46.58
C VAL A 106 11.98 16.73 45.59
N ILE A 107 11.07 16.07 44.86
CA ILE A 107 10.15 16.77 43.94
C ILE A 107 9.20 17.68 44.74
N ALA A 108 8.66 17.22 45.87
CA ALA A 108 7.79 18.03 46.73
C ALA A 108 8.54 19.24 47.34
N ALA A 109 9.80 19.07 47.74
CA ALA A 109 10.62 20.18 48.21
C ALA A 109 10.90 21.18 47.08
N ALA A 110 11.23 20.69 45.88
CA ALA A 110 11.45 21.53 44.71
C ALA A 110 10.17 22.29 44.30
N THR A 111 9.01 21.65 44.31
CA THR A 111 7.73 22.30 44.02
C THR A 111 7.39 23.34 45.07
N VAL A 112 7.57 23.06 46.36
CA VAL A 112 7.36 24.06 47.43
C VAL A 112 8.31 25.25 47.28
N THR A 113 9.56 25.00 46.89
CA THR A 113 10.55 26.06 46.64
C THR A 113 10.18 26.92 45.43
N ILE A 114 9.70 26.28 44.34
CA ILE A 114 9.18 26.95 43.15
C ILE A 114 7.92 27.75 43.49
N ILE A 115 7.00 27.18 44.26
CA ILE A 115 5.77 27.86 44.71
C ILE A 115 6.13 29.08 45.57
N LEU A 116 7.10 28.97 46.48
CA LEU A 116 7.58 30.12 47.26
C LEU A 116 8.25 31.20 46.39
N LEU A 117 8.97 30.81 45.33
CA LEU A 117 9.54 31.74 44.36
C LEU A 117 8.46 32.42 43.50
N LEU A 118 7.40 31.70 43.14
CA LEU A 118 6.27 32.23 42.40
C LEU A 118 5.40 33.14 43.29
N LEU A 119 5.18 32.79 44.56
CA LEU A 119 4.46 33.62 45.53
C LEU A 119 5.20 34.93 45.86
N LYS A 120 6.54 34.95 45.77
CA LYS A 120 7.33 36.18 45.92
C LYS A 120 7.25 37.10 44.69
N LYS A 121 6.69 36.61 43.58
CA LYS A 121 6.50 37.34 42.32
C LYS A 121 5.01 37.53 42.04
N ASN A 122 4.30 38.18 42.96
CA ASN A 122 2.94 38.66 42.72
C ASN A 122 2.93 40.18 42.62
N VAL A 123 2.97 40.70 41.40
CA VAL A 123 2.11 41.81 40.96
C VAL A 123 1.73 41.52 39.51
N SER A 124 0.44 41.25 39.34
CA SER A 124 -0.44 41.58 38.20
C SER A 124 -1.40 40.43 37.87
N GLU A 125 -2.67 40.71 38.13
CA GLU A 125 -3.88 40.14 37.52
C GLU A 125 -3.68 39.92 36.00
N ASP A 126 -4.27 38.93 35.34
CA ASP A 126 -5.69 38.58 35.40
C ASP A 126 -5.89 37.15 34.89
N ASP A 127 -6.92 36.50 35.44
CA ASP A 127 -7.40 35.18 35.09
C ASP A 127 -8.26 35.27 33.81
N SER A 128 -7.98 34.45 32.81
CA SER A 128 -9.06 33.74 32.12
C SER A 128 -8.56 32.47 31.44
N VAL A 129 -9.17 31.39 31.90
CA VAL A 129 -9.03 30.00 31.44
C VAL A 129 -9.62 29.86 30.04
N VAL A 130 -8.85 29.35 29.10
CA VAL A 130 -9.36 28.50 28.01
C VAL A 130 -8.48 27.27 27.93
N LEU A 131 -9.06 26.10 28.21
CA LEU A 131 -8.48 24.81 27.86
C LEU A 131 -8.35 24.73 26.34
N SER A 132 -7.19 25.09 25.80
CA SER A 132 -6.73 24.43 24.58
C SER A 132 -6.10 23.11 25.03
N ASN A 133 -6.89 22.03 25.05
CA ASN A 133 -6.33 20.73 24.75
C ASN A 133 -5.71 20.87 23.35
N SER A 134 -4.41 21.16 23.28
CA SER A 134 -3.70 21.03 22.03
C SER A 134 -3.74 19.53 21.72
N THR A 135 -4.70 19.09 20.91
CA THR A 135 -4.59 17.86 20.15
C THR A 135 -3.26 17.98 19.44
N LYS A 136 -2.27 17.25 19.94
CA LYS A 136 -0.90 17.35 19.45
C LYS A 136 -0.94 16.70 18.07
N VAL A 137 -1.05 17.52 17.02
CA VAL A 137 -1.02 17.10 15.62
C VAL A 137 0.18 16.18 15.43
N ARG A 138 -0.08 14.91 15.11
CA ARG A 138 0.97 13.93 14.87
C ARG A 138 1.29 13.92 13.38
N GLN A 139 2.58 13.83 13.08
CA GLN A 139 3.08 13.68 11.73
C GLN A 139 3.56 12.24 11.55
N TYR A 140 3.07 11.59 10.50
CA TYR A 140 3.47 10.24 10.11
C TYR A 140 4.12 10.29 8.74
N GLU A 141 5.21 9.56 8.55
CA GLU A 141 5.87 9.45 7.25
C GLU A 141 5.52 8.08 6.67
N LEU A 142 4.97 8.04 5.45
CA LEU A 142 4.75 6.79 4.73
C LEU A 142 6.07 6.33 4.11
N ASP A 143 6.64 5.26 4.66
CA ASP A 143 7.70 4.51 3.98
C ASP A 143 7.08 3.60 2.90
N ASN A 144 7.88 3.06 1.98
CA ASN A 144 7.50 2.14 0.88
C ASN A 144 6.90 0.79 1.35
N SER A 145 6.52 0.68 2.63
CA SER A 145 5.89 -0.45 3.28
C SER A 145 4.47 -0.11 3.72
N LYS A 146 3.62 -1.13 3.90
CA LYS A 146 2.23 -0.97 4.36
C LYS A 146 2.19 -0.20 5.68
N PHE A 147 1.70 1.04 5.65
CA PHE A 147 1.48 1.87 6.83
C PHE A 147 0.16 1.46 7.47
N SER A 148 0.17 1.07 8.75
CA SER A 148 -1.05 0.67 9.47
C SER A 148 -1.03 1.26 10.87
N GLN A 149 -1.76 2.35 11.08
CA GLN A 149 -1.84 3.02 12.39
C GLN A 149 -3.21 3.65 12.60
N ARG A 150 -3.50 3.97 13.87
CA ARG A 150 -4.67 4.75 14.25
C ARG A 150 -4.35 6.23 14.18
N VAL A 151 -5.11 6.95 13.36
CA VAL A 151 -4.96 8.38 13.08
C VAL A 151 -6.15 9.17 13.63
N TYR A 152 -5.90 10.44 13.95
CA TYR A 152 -6.89 11.35 14.51
C TYR A 152 -7.07 12.56 13.61
N LYS A 153 -8.21 13.25 13.76
CA LYS A 153 -8.47 14.50 13.04
C LYS A 153 -7.35 15.52 13.25
N GLY A 154 -6.88 16.08 12.13
CA GLY A 154 -5.78 17.04 12.09
C GLY A 154 -4.40 16.41 12.06
N ASP A 155 -4.27 15.07 12.22
CA ASP A 155 -3.00 14.40 11.97
C ASP A 155 -2.57 14.57 10.51
N GLN A 156 -1.27 14.65 10.30
CA GLN A 156 -0.65 14.87 9.00
C GLN A 156 0.13 13.63 8.59
N ILE A 157 -0.04 13.26 7.33
CA ILE A 157 0.58 12.10 6.72
C ILE A 157 1.44 12.61 5.57
N ILE A 158 2.75 12.49 5.75
CA ILE A 158 3.76 12.94 4.82
C ILE A 158 4.07 11.78 3.89
N VAL A 159 3.71 11.95 2.62
CA VAL A 159 4.04 11.02 1.56
C VAL A 159 5.30 11.55 0.85
N PRO A 160 6.43 10.82 0.91
CA PRO A 160 7.62 11.19 0.16
C PRO A 160 7.37 10.96 -1.33
N THR A 161 7.42 12.03 -2.11
CA THR A 161 7.30 12.00 -3.58
C THR A 161 8.63 12.43 -4.19
N THR A 162 8.89 12.08 -5.45
CA THR A 162 10.14 12.40 -6.17
C THR A 162 10.42 13.91 -6.31
N ASN A 163 9.39 14.76 -6.26
CA ASN A 163 9.48 16.22 -6.37
C ASN A 163 9.27 16.98 -5.05
N GLY A 164 9.25 16.28 -3.91
CA GLY A 164 9.03 16.89 -2.59
C GLY A 164 8.20 16.01 -1.66
N GLN A 165 7.64 16.61 -0.61
CA GLN A 165 6.78 15.93 0.34
C GLN A 165 5.35 16.40 0.16
N ILE A 166 4.43 15.47 -0.09
CA ILE A 166 3.00 15.78 -0.10
C ILE A 166 2.45 15.53 1.30
N VAL A 167 1.84 16.56 1.89
CA VAL A 167 1.24 16.48 3.22
C VAL A 167 -0.25 16.27 3.07
N LEU A 168 -0.71 15.08 3.44
CA LEU A 168 -2.12 14.74 3.52
C LEU A 168 -2.61 15.03 4.94
N THR A 169 -3.77 15.68 5.08
CA THR A 169 -4.31 16.00 6.41
C THR A 169 -5.57 15.19 6.67
N VAL A 170 -5.64 14.52 7.81
CA VAL A 170 -6.85 13.78 8.21
C VAL A 170 -7.94 14.79 8.56
N ARG A 171 -9.00 14.81 7.74
CA ARG A 171 -10.10 15.77 7.85
C ARG A 171 -11.17 15.28 8.81
N ASP A 172 -11.64 14.05 8.62
CA ASP A 172 -12.76 13.49 9.36
C ASP A 172 -12.49 12.03 9.75
N THR A 173 -12.87 11.67 10.98
CA THR A 173 -12.71 10.31 11.54
C THR A 173 -14.01 9.80 12.17
N LEU A 174 -15.16 10.32 11.74
CA LEU A 174 -16.49 9.98 12.24
C LEU A 174 -17.34 9.42 11.11
N SER A 175 -17.79 8.17 11.25
CA SER A 175 -18.60 7.39 10.29
C SER A 175 -17.91 7.07 8.95
N SER A 176 -17.15 8.02 8.37
CA SER A 176 -16.30 7.81 7.21
C SER A 176 -14.94 8.49 7.43
N PHE A 177 -13.91 7.94 6.81
CA PHE A 177 -12.55 8.47 6.89
C PHE A 177 -12.34 9.51 5.78
N GLY A 178 -12.17 10.77 6.16
CA GLY A 178 -11.93 11.87 5.24
C GLY A 178 -10.45 12.25 5.20
N LEU A 179 -9.86 12.28 4.00
CA LEU A 179 -8.47 12.68 3.77
C LEU A 179 -8.42 13.92 2.88
N ASP A 180 -7.79 14.98 3.36
CA ASP A 180 -7.55 16.19 2.61
C ASP A 180 -6.23 16.06 1.85
N THR A 181 -6.32 16.14 0.52
CA THR A 181 -5.19 16.01 -0.40
C THR A 181 -5.12 17.24 -1.30
N PRO A 182 -3.98 17.54 -1.95
CA PRO A 182 -3.90 18.65 -2.90
C PRO A 182 -4.92 18.58 -4.04
N SER A 183 -5.31 17.37 -4.45
CA SER A 183 -6.29 17.10 -5.51
C SER A 183 -7.75 17.18 -5.03
N GLY A 184 -7.99 17.33 -3.72
CA GLY A 184 -9.31 17.43 -3.12
C GLY A 184 -9.49 16.53 -1.89
N VAL A 185 -10.73 16.50 -1.39
CA VAL A 185 -11.09 15.70 -0.21
C VAL A 185 -11.63 14.36 -0.68
N PHE A 186 -11.02 13.28 -0.20
CA PHE A 186 -11.45 11.92 -0.47
C PHE A 186 -12.07 11.30 0.79
N TYR A 187 -13.12 10.50 0.61
CA TYR A 187 -13.78 9.77 1.68
C TYR A 187 -13.71 8.27 1.41
N THR A 188 -13.43 7.50 2.46
CA THR A 188 -13.43 6.04 2.45
C THR A 188 -14.28 5.52 3.60
N ASP A 189 -15.19 4.59 3.32
CA ASP A 189 -16.07 4.02 4.34
C ASP A 189 -15.42 2.83 5.08
N LEU A 190 -16.05 2.40 6.19
CA LEU A 190 -15.59 1.26 6.97
C LEU A 190 -15.53 -0.02 6.12
N ALA A 191 -14.39 -0.72 6.19
CA ALA A 191 -14.11 -1.95 5.44
C ALA A 191 -14.09 -1.78 3.91
N GLU A 192 -13.95 -0.55 3.42
CA GLU A 192 -13.75 -0.22 2.01
C GLU A 192 -12.27 0.02 1.71
N GLU A 193 -11.87 -0.28 0.47
CA GLU A 193 -10.56 0.05 -0.09
C GLU A 193 -10.78 1.09 -1.21
N THR A 194 -10.15 2.25 -1.08
CA THR A 194 -10.26 3.35 -2.04
C THR A 194 -8.89 3.66 -2.64
N GLU A 195 -8.84 3.73 -3.97
CA GLU A 195 -7.68 4.20 -4.72
C GLU A 195 -7.77 5.73 -4.86
N ILE A 196 -6.74 6.43 -4.38
CA ILE A 196 -6.67 7.89 -4.30
C ILE A 196 -5.50 8.38 -5.15
N ASP A 197 -5.80 9.30 -6.07
CA ASP A 197 -4.82 10.10 -6.79
C ASP A 197 -4.44 11.32 -5.93
N ILE A 198 -3.19 11.38 -5.51
CA ILE A 198 -2.69 12.43 -4.62
C ILE A 198 -2.14 13.61 -5.43
N ASN A 199 -1.63 13.36 -6.63
CA ASN A 199 -0.83 14.31 -7.40
C ASN A 199 -1.62 14.96 -8.56
N GLY A 200 -2.80 14.43 -8.88
CA GLY A 200 -3.73 14.93 -9.90
C GLY A 200 -3.40 14.48 -11.33
N ASP A 201 -2.57 13.45 -11.50
CA ASP A 201 -2.15 12.90 -12.80
C ASP A 201 -3.09 11.83 -13.36
N THR A 202 -4.25 11.62 -12.72
CA THR A 202 -5.28 10.64 -13.06
C THR A 202 -4.89 9.17 -12.84
N SER A 203 -3.70 8.92 -12.27
CA SER A 203 -3.25 7.62 -11.78
C SER A 203 -3.36 7.57 -10.25
N PRO A 204 -4.02 6.55 -9.66
CA PRO A 204 -4.08 6.44 -8.22
C PRO A 204 -2.73 6.01 -7.63
N ASP A 205 -2.16 6.91 -6.81
CA ASP A 205 -0.88 6.75 -6.13
C ASP A 205 -0.99 5.97 -4.80
N LEU A 206 -2.14 6.07 -4.13
CA LEU A 206 -2.33 5.60 -2.77
C LEU A 206 -3.59 4.75 -2.65
N ILE A 207 -3.43 3.61 -2.00
CA ILE A 207 -4.54 2.75 -1.61
C ILE A 207 -4.79 2.97 -0.12
N VAL A 208 -6.01 3.34 0.24
CA VAL A 208 -6.44 3.52 1.62
C VAL A 208 -7.52 2.50 1.96
N TYR A 209 -7.29 1.76 3.04
CA TYR A 209 -8.23 0.82 3.62
C TYR A 209 -8.56 1.19 5.06
N VAL A 210 -9.83 1.27 5.41
CA VAL A 210 -10.29 1.61 6.77
C VAL A 210 -10.70 0.33 7.50
N SER A 211 -9.93 -0.09 8.50
CA SER A 211 -10.22 -1.31 9.27
C SER A 211 -11.16 -1.07 10.45
N ASP A 212 -11.10 0.13 11.06
CA ASP A 212 -11.97 0.50 12.18
C ASP A 212 -12.21 2.02 12.20
N ILE A 213 -13.46 2.43 12.39
CA ILE A 213 -13.85 3.83 12.53
C ILE A 213 -15.11 3.92 13.39
N SER A 214 -15.17 4.92 14.27
CA SER A 214 -16.35 5.12 15.12
C SER A 214 -17.45 5.88 14.38
N SER A 215 -18.69 5.40 14.51
CA SER A 215 -19.90 6.12 14.08
C SER A 215 -20.47 7.08 15.13
N THR A 216 -19.89 7.12 16.34
CA THR A 216 -20.48 7.81 17.50
C THR A 216 -19.57 8.85 18.14
N ASP A 217 -18.26 8.73 17.96
CA ASP A 217 -17.29 9.56 18.68
C ASP A 217 -16.01 9.75 17.85
N GLU A 218 -15.81 10.98 17.39
CA GLU A 218 -14.68 11.39 16.55
C GLU A 218 -13.34 11.26 17.30
N ALA A 219 -13.33 11.36 18.64
CA ALA A 219 -12.12 11.32 19.44
C ALA A 219 -11.45 9.94 19.49
N ARG A 220 -12.16 8.87 19.07
CA ARG A 220 -11.60 7.51 18.99
C ARG A 220 -10.68 7.30 17.79
N GLY A 221 -10.68 8.23 16.83
CA GLY A 221 -9.90 8.15 15.60
C GLY A 221 -10.33 7.01 14.68
N ALA A 222 -9.59 6.85 13.58
CA ALA A 222 -9.78 5.78 12.61
C ALA A 222 -8.51 4.95 12.49
N GLU A 223 -8.64 3.62 12.39
CA GLU A 223 -7.54 2.72 12.08
C GLU A 223 -7.51 2.48 10.58
N VAL A 224 -6.41 2.88 9.96
CA VAL A 224 -6.25 2.91 8.52
C VAL A 224 -4.98 2.17 8.12
N SER A 225 -5.10 1.35 7.07
CA SER A 225 -3.99 0.78 6.33
C SER A 225 -3.84 1.58 5.04
N MET A 226 -2.68 2.20 4.87
CA MET A 226 -2.32 2.92 3.67
C MET A 226 -1.16 2.22 2.98
N LEU A 227 -1.27 2.03 1.68
CA LEU A 227 -0.26 1.41 0.86
C LEU A 227 0.01 2.31 -0.35
N LEU A 228 1.26 2.72 -0.50
CA LEU A 228 1.71 3.33 -1.75
C LEU A 228 1.69 2.25 -2.83
N ARG A 229 0.97 2.50 -3.92
CA ARG A 229 1.00 1.60 -5.07
C ARG A 229 2.43 1.67 -5.62
N HIS A 230 3.15 0.55 -5.60
CA HIS A 230 4.54 0.50 -6.06
C HIS A 230 4.60 0.66 -7.59
N GLY A 231 4.56 1.94 -8.01
CA GLY A 231 4.96 2.48 -9.31
C GLY A 231 6.14 3.45 -9.17
N ILE A 232 6.78 3.54 -7.99
CA ILE A 232 8.13 4.12 -7.84
C ILE A 232 9.17 3.08 -8.29
N ALA A 233 8.95 2.51 -9.47
CA ALA A 233 10.03 2.13 -10.37
C ALA A 233 10.07 3.24 -11.42
N VAL A 234 10.58 4.40 -11.02
CA VAL A 234 10.90 5.44 -11.98
C VAL A 234 12.23 5.04 -12.62
N GLU A 235 12.16 4.23 -13.68
CA GLU A 235 12.94 4.58 -14.86
C GLU A 235 12.64 6.05 -15.12
N ASN A 236 13.67 6.89 -15.14
CA ASN A 236 13.57 8.32 -15.38
C ASN A 236 12.54 8.64 -16.47
N GLN A 237 11.35 9.07 -16.05
CA GLN A 237 10.35 9.71 -16.91
C GLN A 237 10.19 11.18 -16.50
N SER A 238 11.27 11.80 -16.02
CA SER A 238 11.39 13.25 -16.12
C SER A 238 11.72 13.57 -17.58
N VAL A 239 10.89 14.40 -18.20
CA VAL A 239 11.22 15.10 -19.45
C VAL A 239 12.64 15.66 -19.28
N ASN A 240 13.59 15.16 -20.06
CA ASN A 240 14.97 15.61 -19.95
C ASN A 240 15.02 17.03 -20.49
N VAL A 241 14.97 18.02 -19.58
CA VAL A 241 14.91 19.45 -19.94
C VAL A 241 16.09 19.87 -20.82
N ASP A 242 17.22 19.17 -20.70
CA ASP A 242 18.41 19.39 -21.53
C ASP A 242 18.27 18.84 -22.97
N GLU A 243 17.29 17.98 -23.24
CA GLU A 243 16.98 17.43 -24.57
C GLU A 243 15.84 18.18 -25.29
N ILE A 244 15.19 19.15 -24.62
CA ILE A 244 14.16 19.99 -25.25
C ILE A 244 14.86 21.05 -26.12
N PRO A 245 14.68 21.02 -27.45
CA PRO A 245 15.31 22.00 -28.33
C PRO A 245 14.77 23.42 -28.09
N PHE A 246 15.65 24.42 -28.21
CA PHE A 246 15.23 25.81 -28.21
C PHE A 246 14.51 26.17 -29.51
N GLU A 247 13.53 27.06 -29.44
CA GLU A 247 12.78 27.56 -30.62
C GLU A 247 13.73 28.15 -31.69
N SER A 248 14.89 28.68 -31.29
CA SER A 248 15.95 29.18 -32.18
C SER A 248 16.74 28.10 -32.93
N GLU A 249 16.74 26.85 -32.45
CA GLU A 249 17.45 25.71 -33.04
C GLU A 249 16.59 24.98 -34.09
N ILE A 250 15.27 25.13 -34.00
CA ILE A 250 14.31 24.56 -34.95
C ILE A 250 14.18 25.50 -36.14
N GLN A 251 15.15 25.45 -37.05
CA GLN A 251 15.01 26.06 -38.38
C GLN A 251 14.09 25.20 -39.26
N SER A 252 12.78 25.18 -38.99
CA SER A 252 11.80 24.58 -39.91
C SER A 252 11.23 25.66 -40.83
N LYS A 253 11.31 25.46 -42.15
CA LYS A 253 10.57 26.26 -43.15
C LYS A 253 9.06 25.92 -43.18
N HIS A 254 8.63 24.95 -42.39
CA HIS A 254 7.28 24.36 -42.42
C HIS A 254 6.37 25.00 -41.34
N PRO A 255 5.04 24.96 -41.55
CA PRO A 255 4.08 25.54 -40.61
C PRO A 255 4.12 24.84 -39.25
N GLN A 256 4.23 25.63 -38.18
CA GLN A 256 4.18 25.16 -36.80
C GLN A 256 2.82 25.48 -36.19
N LYS A 257 2.12 24.49 -35.65
CA LYS A 257 0.87 24.67 -34.90
C LYS A 257 1.15 24.51 -33.41
N VAL A 258 0.98 25.57 -32.64
CA VAL A 258 1.09 25.54 -31.17
C VAL A 258 -0.21 24.97 -30.60
N ILE A 259 -0.10 23.90 -29.81
CA ILE A 259 -1.25 23.25 -29.16
C ILE A 259 -1.47 23.82 -27.76
N VAL A 260 -0.40 23.89 -26.96
CA VAL A 260 -0.41 24.37 -25.57
C VAL A 260 0.88 25.14 -25.28
N GLU A 261 0.76 26.21 -24.48
CA GLU A 261 1.88 26.89 -23.85
C GLU A 261 1.79 26.74 -22.33
N ASP A 262 2.90 26.42 -21.68
CA ASP A 262 2.99 26.25 -20.24
C ASP A 262 4.37 26.67 -19.70
N ASN A 263 4.49 26.84 -18.39
CA ASN A 263 5.72 27.15 -17.67
C ASN A 263 6.61 25.92 -17.42
N ARG A 264 6.09 24.71 -17.69
CA ARG A 264 6.82 23.44 -17.57
C ARG A 264 6.48 22.50 -18.72
N ALA A 265 7.46 21.73 -19.19
CA ALA A 265 7.22 20.60 -20.08
C ALA A 265 6.89 19.35 -19.25
N TYR A 266 5.96 18.54 -19.74
CA TYR A 266 5.49 17.33 -19.08
C TYR A 266 5.13 16.27 -20.12
N PRO A 267 5.14 14.97 -19.75
CA PRO A 267 4.73 13.91 -20.66
C PRO A 267 3.29 14.09 -21.13
N PHE A 268 3.03 13.84 -22.41
CA PHE A 268 1.70 13.98 -22.98
C PHE A 268 1.27 12.68 -23.63
N THR A 269 -0.04 12.43 -23.72
CA THR A 269 -0.56 11.21 -24.34
C THR A 269 -1.07 11.53 -25.74
N ILE A 270 -0.67 10.73 -26.72
CA ILE A 270 -1.29 10.72 -28.05
C ILE A 270 -2.16 9.49 -28.16
N ASN A 271 -3.42 9.70 -28.53
CA ASN A 271 -4.35 8.67 -28.94
C ASN A 271 -4.64 8.82 -30.44
N ALA A 272 -4.43 7.76 -31.21
CA ALA A 272 -4.74 7.69 -32.62
C ALA A 272 -5.81 6.62 -32.88
N SER A 273 -6.94 7.01 -33.45
CA SER A 273 -8.02 6.10 -33.81
C SER A 273 -8.06 5.90 -35.32
N PHE A 274 -7.95 4.64 -35.77
CA PHE A 274 -7.88 4.30 -37.19
C PHE A 274 -9.27 4.04 -37.77
N ARG A 275 -9.66 4.83 -38.77
CA ARG A 275 -10.92 4.72 -39.52
C ARG A 275 -10.80 3.84 -40.76
N GLY A 276 -9.58 3.50 -41.17
CA GLY A 276 -9.26 2.67 -42.31
C GLY A 276 -7.87 2.08 -42.18
N SER A 277 -7.47 1.26 -43.14
CA SER A 277 -6.15 0.65 -43.15
C SER A 277 -5.06 1.70 -43.39
N CYS A 278 -4.06 1.74 -42.51
CA CYS A 278 -2.93 2.66 -42.59
C CYS A 278 -1.65 1.97 -42.13
N LEU A 279 -0.58 2.15 -42.88
CA LEU A 279 0.77 1.89 -42.38
C LEU A 279 1.16 3.08 -41.50
N PHE A 280 1.59 2.79 -40.28
CA PHE A 280 1.90 3.77 -39.26
C PHE A 280 3.25 3.44 -38.66
N ARG A 281 4.16 4.41 -38.67
CA ARG A 281 5.43 4.28 -37.97
C ARG A 281 5.51 5.36 -36.93
N ASP A 282 5.94 4.99 -35.74
CA ASP A 282 6.15 5.90 -34.62
C ASP A 282 7.59 5.79 -34.13
N LYS A 283 8.11 6.92 -33.67
CA LYS A 283 9.36 7.01 -32.92
C LYS A 283 9.10 7.89 -31.71
N VAL A 284 8.99 7.26 -30.55
CA VAL A 284 8.80 7.92 -29.27
C VAL A 284 10.17 8.33 -28.74
N ASP A 285 10.36 9.62 -28.48
CA ASP A 285 11.59 10.20 -27.94
C ASP A 285 12.86 9.74 -28.70
N ASN A 286 13.83 9.17 -27.99
CA ASN A 286 15.08 8.63 -28.55
C ASN A 286 15.04 7.12 -28.84
N ASP A 287 13.86 6.49 -28.77
CA ASP A 287 13.72 5.06 -29.04
C ASP A 287 13.84 4.74 -30.55
N ASN A 288 13.93 3.46 -30.88
CA ASN A 288 13.91 2.99 -32.27
C ASN A 288 12.52 3.19 -32.88
N SER A 289 12.48 3.49 -34.17
CA SER A 289 11.20 3.60 -34.87
C SER A 289 10.54 2.23 -34.99
N VAL A 290 9.29 2.12 -34.58
CA VAL A 290 8.46 0.92 -34.71
C VAL A 290 7.47 1.15 -35.84
N GLU A 291 7.39 0.19 -36.76
CA GLU A 291 6.43 0.23 -37.87
C GLU A 291 5.34 -0.82 -37.63
N SER A 292 4.09 -0.37 -37.67
CA SER A 292 2.91 -1.19 -37.45
C SER A 292 1.84 -0.92 -38.50
N TYR A 293 1.08 -1.94 -38.83
CA TYR A 293 -0.06 -1.81 -39.74
C TYR A 293 -1.35 -1.85 -38.93
N PHE A 294 -2.16 -0.80 -39.03
CA PHE A 294 -3.42 -0.69 -38.31
C PHE A 294 -4.62 -0.81 -39.24
N ALA A 295 -5.64 -1.52 -38.77
CA ALA A 295 -6.92 -1.70 -39.43
C ALA A 295 -8.01 -0.77 -38.84
N LYS A 296 -9.16 -0.73 -39.53
CA LYS A 296 -10.31 0.07 -39.07
C LYS A 296 -10.80 -0.39 -37.69
N GLY A 297 -10.91 0.56 -36.76
CA GLY A 297 -11.40 0.35 -35.40
C GLY A 297 -10.28 0.12 -34.37
N GLU A 298 -9.03 -0.03 -34.82
CA GLU A 298 -7.89 -0.14 -33.92
C GLU A 298 -7.49 1.24 -33.38
N VAL A 299 -6.82 1.22 -32.23
CA VAL A 299 -6.37 2.41 -31.52
C VAL A 299 -4.90 2.24 -31.19
N PHE A 300 -4.14 3.31 -31.35
CA PHE A 300 -2.77 3.43 -30.89
C PHE A 300 -2.71 4.49 -29.80
N THR A 301 -1.99 4.18 -28.72
CA THR A 301 -1.76 5.10 -27.60
C THR A 301 -0.27 5.12 -27.30
N ALA A 302 0.30 6.32 -27.23
CA ALA A 302 1.69 6.53 -26.85
C ALA A 302 1.81 7.65 -25.83
N ASN A 303 2.80 7.53 -24.92
CA ASN A 303 3.06 8.48 -23.84
C ASN A 303 4.50 9.03 -23.94
N PRO A 304 4.81 9.86 -24.95
CA PRO A 304 6.11 10.52 -25.07
C PRO A 304 6.44 11.45 -23.89
N HIS A 305 7.73 11.52 -23.53
CA HIS A 305 8.24 12.48 -22.55
C HIS A 305 8.56 13.83 -23.18
N ASN A 306 9.35 13.83 -24.24
CA ASN A 306 9.85 15.03 -24.91
C ASN A 306 9.11 15.24 -26.24
N GLY A 307 8.89 14.16 -26.99
CA GLY A 307 8.21 14.21 -28.27
C GLY A 307 8.08 12.87 -28.97
N ILE A 308 7.36 12.87 -30.07
CA ILE A 308 7.11 11.71 -30.90
C ILE A 308 7.10 12.13 -32.36
N ARG A 309 7.72 11.30 -33.20
CA ARG A 309 7.66 11.44 -34.66
C ARG A 309 6.76 10.37 -35.25
N LEU A 310 5.85 10.80 -36.10
CA LEU A 310 4.86 9.95 -36.74
C LEU A 310 5.04 9.99 -38.25
N TRP A 311 4.99 8.81 -38.88
CA TRP A 311 4.88 8.66 -40.33
C TRP A 311 3.60 7.90 -40.64
N ILE A 312 2.76 8.50 -41.47
CA ILE A 312 1.40 8.05 -41.69
C ILE A 312 1.20 7.90 -43.20
N SER A 313 0.87 6.69 -43.67
CA SER A 313 0.67 6.46 -45.11
C SER A 313 -0.63 7.05 -45.66
N ASN A 314 -1.61 7.34 -44.78
CA ASN A 314 -2.89 7.92 -45.15
C ASN A 314 -3.48 8.73 -43.99
N SER A 315 -3.25 10.05 -43.98
CA SER A 315 -3.69 10.95 -42.91
C SER A 315 -5.21 10.89 -42.64
N ASN A 316 -6.04 10.75 -43.67
CA ASN A 316 -7.50 10.69 -43.52
C ASN A 316 -8.00 9.37 -42.89
N ALA A 317 -7.15 8.35 -42.84
CA ALA A 317 -7.48 7.10 -42.16
C ALA A 317 -7.27 7.18 -40.64
N VAL A 318 -6.70 8.27 -40.10
CA VAL A 318 -6.35 8.38 -38.68
C VAL A 318 -6.97 9.65 -38.08
N LYS A 319 -7.50 9.55 -36.86
CA LYS A 319 -7.86 10.70 -36.03
C LYS A 319 -6.91 10.77 -34.84
N PHE A 320 -6.19 11.88 -34.67
CA PHE A 320 -5.36 12.11 -33.50
C PHE A 320 -6.08 12.95 -32.45
N THR A 321 -5.88 12.56 -31.21
CA THR A 321 -6.31 13.27 -30.02
C THR A 321 -5.14 13.30 -29.06
N ILE A 322 -4.69 14.50 -28.70
CA ILE A 322 -3.58 14.74 -27.78
C ILE A 322 -4.18 15.15 -26.44
N VAL A 323 -3.73 14.50 -25.37
CA VAL A 323 -4.11 14.86 -24.00
C VAL A 323 -2.89 15.43 -23.30
N ALA A 324 -2.99 16.70 -22.92
CA ALA A 324 -1.94 17.46 -22.24
C ALA A 324 -2.59 18.34 -21.17
N ASP A 325 -2.10 18.28 -19.91
CA ASP A 325 -2.62 19.09 -18.79
C ASP A 325 -4.15 18.98 -18.64
N SER A 326 -4.64 17.74 -18.67
CA SER A 326 -6.08 17.39 -18.57
C SER A 326 -6.98 18.02 -19.63
N ARG A 327 -6.39 18.59 -20.70
CA ARG A 327 -7.08 19.15 -21.86
C ARG A 327 -6.85 18.26 -23.07
N THR A 328 -7.93 18.11 -23.84
CA THR A 328 -7.95 17.27 -25.03
C THR A 328 -7.92 18.15 -26.28
N PHE A 329 -6.94 17.91 -27.14
CA PHE A 329 -6.74 18.63 -28.39
C PHE A 329 -6.89 17.67 -29.57
N ASP A 330 -7.91 17.91 -30.40
CA ASP A 330 -8.06 17.18 -31.65
C ASP A 330 -7.16 17.83 -32.72
N LEU A 331 -6.37 17.01 -33.41
CA LEU A 331 -5.54 17.47 -34.53
C LEU A 331 -6.32 17.37 -35.83
N ASP A 332 -6.19 18.39 -36.68
CA ASP A 332 -6.90 18.46 -37.96
C ASP A 332 -6.35 17.44 -38.96
N ILE A 333 -7.25 16.88 -39.77
CA ILE A 333 -7.00 15.73 -40.63
C ILE A 333 -6.55 16.23 -42.02
N GLY A 334 -5.38 15.78 -42.50
CA GLY A 334 -4.92 16.05 -43.87
C GLY A 334 -5.78 15.35 -44.95
N PRO A 335 -5.78 15.82 -46.21
CA PRO A 335 -6.54 15.23 -47.31
C PRO A 335 -6.39 13.71 -47.50
N ALA A 336 -7.41 13.09 -48.08
CA ALA A 336 -7.44 11.64 -48.31
C ALA A 336 -6.27 11.16 -49.19
N GLY A 337 -5.51 10.17 -48.69
CA GLY A 337 -4.37 9.60 -49.40
C GLY A 337 -3.08 10.41 -49.31
N GLN A 338 -3.04 11.49 -48.52
CA GLN A 338 -1.79 12.18 -48.21
C GLN A 338 -0.93 11.31 -47.28
N VAL A 339 0.34 11.17 -47.63
CA VAL A 339 1.38 10.67 -46.74
C VAL A 339 1.86 11.86 -45.93
N LEU A 340 1.92 11.70 -44.61
CA LEU A 340 2.19 12.79 -43.69
C LEU A 340 3.27 12.39 -42.70
N VAL A 341 4.19 13.32 -42.43
CA VAL A 341 5.22 13.19 -41.39
C VAL A 341 5.07 14.35 -40.42
N GLU A 342 4.76 14.04 -39.16
CA GLU A 342 4.58 15.02 -38.11
C GLU A 342 5.56 14.77 -36.96
N ASP A 343 6.13 15.86 -36.45
CA ASP A 343 6.91 15.90 -35.22
C ASP A 343 6.06 16.61 -34.16
N ILE A 344 5.67 15.91 -33.11
CA ILE A 344 4.91 16.48 -31.99
C ILE A 344 5.86 16.49 -30.80
N LYS A 345 6.27 17.68 -30.33
CA LYS A 345 7.28 17.79 -29.27
C LYS A 345 7.19 19.09 -28.50
N TRP A 346 7.76 19.07 -27.30
CA TRP A 346 8.01 20.29 -26.55
C TRP A 346 9.16 21.08 -27.16
N ILE A 347 9.00 22.40 -27.19
CA ILE A 347 10.03 23.36 -27.56
C ILE A 347 10.11 24.44 -26.49
N LYS A 348 11.30 25.01 -26.32
CA LYS A 348 11.53 26.07 -25.33
C LYS A 348 11.64 27.44 -26.00
N ASP A 349 10.79 28.37 -25.60
CA ASP A 349 10.82 29.76 -26.04
C ASP A 349 12.01 30.51 -25.41
N SER A 350 12.43 31.59 -26.05
CA SER A 350 13.39 32.59 -25.58
C SER A 350 13.07 33.18 -24.20
N ASP A 351 11.78 33.25 -23.85
CA ASP A 351 11.28 33.68 -22.53
C ASP A 351 11.35 32.58 -21.44
N GLY A 352 11.80 31.36 -21.80
CA GLY A 352 11.88 30.22 -20.88
C GLY A 352 10.57 29.45 -20.67
N ARG A 353 9.52 29.76 -21.44
CA ARG A 353 8.25 29.01 -21.49
C ARG A 353 8.35 27.80 -22.42
N TYR A 354 7.56 26.77 -22.16
CA TYR A 354 7.50 25.56 -22.99
C TYR A 354 6.25 25.58 -23.86
N LYS A 355 6.38 25.24 -25.14
CA LYS A 355 5.27 25.11 -26.08
C LYS A 355 5.24 23.69 -26.63
N LEU A 356 4.08 23.05 -26.60
CA LEU A 356 3.84 21.79 -27.30
C LEU A 356 3.43 22.13 -28.73
N VAL A 357 4.27 21.77 -29.69
CA VAL A 357 4.08 22.11 -31.10
C VAL A 357 3.93 20.87 -31.96
N VAL A 358 3.12 21.01 -33.00
CA VAL A 358 3.11 20.09 -34.15
C VAL A 358 3.85 20.75 -35.29
N ILE A 359 4.83 20.05 -35.81
CA ILE A 359 5.66 20.48 -36.94
C ILE A 359 5.43 19.47 -38.06
N GLU A 360 4.83 19.93 -39.15
CA GLU A 360 4.77 19.16 -40.39
C GLU A 360 6.17 19.18 -41.02
N LEU A 361 6.72 18.01 -41.37
CA LEU A 361 8.09 17.89 -41.90
C LEU A 361 8.13 17.66 -43.42
N ASP A 362 6.98 17.59 -44.08
CA ASP A 362 6.84 17.42 -45.54
C ASP A 362 6.50 18.73 -46.28
#